data_AF-A0A520X492-F1
#
_entry.id   AF-A0A520X492-F1
#
_cell.length_a   1.000
_cell.length_b   1.000
_cell.length_c   1.000
_cell.angle_alpha   90.00
_cell.angle_beta   90.00
_cell.angle_gamma   90.00
#
_symmetry.space_group_name_H-M   'P 1'
#
loop_
_entity.id
_entity.type
_entity.pdbx_description
1 polymer ?
#
loop_
_entity_poly.entity_id
_entity_poly.type
_entity_poly.pdbx_seq_one_letter_code
_entity_poly.pdbx_strand_id
1 'polypeptide(L)'
;MHPAVAALVLILTGVAIGVWMWGSGAAARLGGPAELNVGPDGHSYVQIQNHLIEHDEDGTYLRTHDLEPMDVELFLGGFALFSNGDILLRRGPDPRSFLDNLRAYSRETNQNSIVPEEPRNGLFRCSLESSACERFGEEGIDFKAAYSVFIDWQTDEVYISDTTRHLLRKYSATGVELAPAVEGFEFPNQLLVHDGQLLVADTNHHVIRRLEPQSSNYGEDIDRKDVVPGAAKTARQTWPSHFARVGEEWWVNNMQTGMNRGGIYVFDQDWEYLRRVALPPDADPIAILAVGDAVWVSDWNNDVVRRFSLSGEPLASLESAGLETILTASRQERLKFTLLSYSGVGVVAFLLLALMVRAFALSMNKSPARRSADADEEASQAETAPLHFEPDQKLRRRMNRSLSLIGVLMLLAVGLVIYLTSQMGKPDVLLHLMAPFGGAVAIVMLIAWVNRANWGTSVSLDGNTVTLRDHTGRLSRSTIREIRYDDTAIATQDVVVILGRPKARVYAQDAIQERLLPRLGEARKVGPIEMLKIQVQLMHPQGLITVLAIVAMIVYAVFQVAV
;
A
#
# COMPACT_ATOMS: atom_id res chain seq x y z
N MET A 1 16.33 0.34 27.03
CA MET A 1 16.59 0.66 25.62
C MET A 1 17.26 2.03 25.58
N HIS A 2 18.29 2.25 24.77
CA HIS A 2 18.92 3.57 24.69
C HIS A 2 17.94 4.56 24.02
N PRO A 3 17.73 5.79 24.55
CA PRO A 3 16.81 6.76 23.98
C PRO A 3 17.00 6.99 22.47
N ALA A 4 18.26 7.07 22.02
CA ALA A 4 18.58 7.22 20.59
C ALA A 4 18.08 6.07 19.70
N VAL A 5 18.07 4.83 20.20
CA VAL A 5 17.56 3.67 19.43
C VAL A 5 16.04 3.74 19.35
N ALA A 6 15.37 4.15 20.43
CA ALA A 6 13.93 4.35 20.43
C ALA A 6 13.52 5.45 19.45
N ALA A 7 14.22 6.59 19.48
CA ALA A 7 14.02 7.70 18.55
C ALA A 7 14.21 7.26 17.09
N LEU A 8 15.27 6.50 16.79
CA LEU A 8 15.51 5.98 15.45
C LEU A 8 14.37 5.05 14.97
N VAL A 9 13.89 4.14 15.81
CA VAL A 9 12.78 3.25 15.45
C VAL A 9 11.49 4.03 15.20
N LEU A 10 11.20 5.04 16.02
CA LEU A 10 10.04 5.90 15.82
C LEU A 10 10.14 6.69 14.50
N ILE A 11 11.31 7.25 14.20
CA ILE A 11 11.56 7.94 12.92
C ILE A 11 11.36 6.98 11.74
N LEU A 12 11.99 5.81 11.77
CA LEU A 12 11.85 4.83 10.68
C LEU A 12 10.41 4.34 10.51
N THR A 13 9.68 4.14 11.62
CA THR A 13 8.27 3.77 11.58
C THR A 13 7.43 4.89 10.97
N GLY A 14 7.67 6.14 11.36
CA GLY A 14 7.01 7.31 10.77
C GLY A 14 7.26 7.44 9.28
N VAL A 15 8.52 7.29 8.84
CA VAL A 15 8.88 7.30 7.40
C VAL A 15 8.18 6.15 6.66
N ALA A 16 8.17 4.95 7.22
CA ALA A 16 7.56 3.79 6.60
C ALA A 16 6.03 3.93 6.45
N ILE A 17 5.35 4.51 7.46
CA ILE A 17 3.94 4.88 7.38
C ILE A 17 3.74 5.96 6.31
N GLY A 18 4.62 6.96 6.26
CA GLY A 18 4.60 8.00 5.22
C GLY A 18 4.70 7.43 3.80
N VAL A 19 5.61 6.47 3.57
CA VAL A 19 5.75 5.76 2.30
C VAL A 19 4.50 4.94 1.96
N TRP A 20 3.93 4.24 2.94
CA TRP A 20 2.67 3.50 2.76
C TRP A 20 1.51 4.42 2.36
N MET A 21 1.32 5.53 3.08
CA MET A 21 0.26 6.49 2.78
C MET A 21 0.46 7.16 1.42
N TRP A 22 1.68 7.60 1.12
CA TRP A 22 2.02 8.24 -0.16
C TRP A 22 1.86 7.28 -1.33
N GLY A 23 2.43 6.07 -1.25
CA GLY A 23 2.31 5.06 -2.31
C GLY A 23 0.86 4.64 -2.55
N SER A 24 0.05 4.49 -1.49
CA SER A 24 -1.37 4.17 -1.63
C SER A 24 -2.15 5.32 -2.28
N GLY A 25 -1.88 6.57 -1.86
CA GLY A 25 -2.50 7.76 -2.45
C GLY A 25 -2.13 7.96 -3.91
N ALA A 26 -0.85 7.77 -4.26
CA ALA A 26 -0.38 7.82 -5.64
C ALA A 26 -1.02 6.72 -6.50
N ALA A 27 -1.06 5.48 -6.02
CA ALA A 27 -1.75 4.39 -6.69
C ALA A 27 -3.25 4.66 -6.91
N ALA A 28 -3.92 5.29 -5.92
CA ALA A 28 -5.32 5.66 -6.03
C ALA A 28 -5.58 6.82 -7.01
N ARG A 29 -4.58 7.65 -7.34
CA ARG A 29 -4.68 8.70 -8.37
C ARG A 29 -4.49 8.16 -9.78
N LEU A 30 -3.72 7.09 -9.91
CA LEU A 30 -3.47 6.41 -11.17
C LEU A 30 -4.65 5.51 -11.48
N GLY A 31 -5.71 6.11 -12.01
CA GLY A 31 -7.00 5.49 -12.24
C GLY A 31 -7.20 4.82 -13.58
N GLY A 32 -8.33 4.13 -13.67
CA GLY A 32 -8.94 3.76 -14.95
C GLY A 32 -9.66 4.96 -15.59
N PRO A 33 -10.59 4.70 -16.50
CA PRO A 33 -11.47 5.73 -17.04
C PRO A 33 -12.27 6.38 -15.91
N ALA A 34 -12.25 7.72 -15.82
CA ALA A 34 -12.99 8.44 -14.78
C ALA A 34 -14.24 9.09 -15.39
N GLU A 35 -14.02 10.09 -16.25
CA GLU A 35 -15.09 10.88 -16.88
C GLU A 35 -15.37 10.43 -18.32
N LEU A 36 -16.64 10.55 -18.72
CA LEU A 36 -17.14 10.31 -20.07
C LEU A 36 -17.93 11.53 -20.52
N ASN A 37 -17.68 12.06 -21.72
CA ASN A 37 -18.45 13.18 -22.25
C ASN A 37 -18.65 13.05 -23.77
N VAL A 38 -19.60 13.78 -24.33
CA VAL A 38 -19.82 13.90 -25.78
C VAL A 38 -19.49 15.34 -26.19
N GLY A 39 -18.93 15.52 -27.38
CA GLY A 39 -18.68 16.83 -27.98
C GLY A 39 -19.83 17.31 -28.88
N PRO A 40 -19.84 18.58 -29.28
CA PRO A 40 -20.87 19.13 -30.16
C PRO A 40 -20.88 18.50 -31.57
N ASP A 41 -19.81 17.80 -31.94
CA ASP A 41 -19.64 17.04 -33.18
C ASP A 41 -20.16 15.59 -33.09
N GLY A 42 -20.71 15.18 -31.93
CA GLY A 42 -21.16 13.81 -31.67
C GLY A 42 -20.04 12.86 -31.24
N HIS A 43 -18.79 13.31 -31.21
CA HIS A 43 -17.68 12.48 -30.76
C HIS A 43 -17.76 12.23 -29.27
N SER A 44 -17.34 11.04 -28.83
CA SER A 44 -17.28 10.66 -27.43
C SER A 44 -15.86 10.75 -26.91
N TYR A 45 -15.69 11.21 -25.67
CA TYR A 45 -14.41 11.42 -25.01
C TYR A 45 -14.35 10.58 -23.74
N VAL A 46 -13.31 9.76 -23.64
CA VAL A 46 -12.96 9.01 -22.42
C VAL A 46 -11.77 9.67 -21.75
N GLN A 47 -11.93 10.11 -20.52
CA GLN A 47 -10.84 10.72 -19.76
C GLN A 47 -10.11 9.68 -18.91
N ILE A 48 -8.78 9.63 -19.06
CA ILE A 48 -7.87 8.85 -18.21
C ILE A 48 -6.66 9.71 -17.89
N GLN A 49 -6.44 9.98 -16.60
CA GLN A 49 -5.37 10.86 -16.15
C GLN A 49 -5.40 12.20 -16.91
N ASN A 50 -4.29 12.65 -17.49
CA ASN A 50 -4.20 13.86 -18.31
C ASN A 50 -4.49 13.62 -19.81
N HIS A 51 -5.14 12.52 -20.17
CA HIS A 51 -5.44 12.18 -21.57
C HIS A 51 -6.95 12.16 -21.83
N LEU A 52 -7.35 12.63 -23.02
CA LEU A 52 -8.69 12.41 -23.56
C LEU A 52 -8.57 11.51 -24.79
N ILE A 53 -9.21 10.36 -24.74
CA ILE A 53 -9.32 9.45 -25.88
C ILE A 53 -10.62 9.78 -26.59
N GLU A 54 -10.52 10.22 -27.83
CA GLU A 54 -11.65 10.59 -28.67
C GLU A 54 -12.07 9.44 -29.57
N HIS A 55 -13.38 9.24 -29.67
CA HIS A 55 -14.04 8.23 -30.46
C HIS A 55 -15.17 8.84 -31.28
N ASP A 56 -15.49 8.25 -32.43
CA ASP A 56 -16.70 8.62 -33.17
C ASP A 56 -17.98 8.08 -32.49
N GLU A 57 -19.13 8.34 -33.11
CA GLU A 57 -20.45 7.90 -32.63
C GLU A 57 -20.58 6.37 -32.51
N ASP A 58 -19.81 5.61 -33.30
CA ASP A 58 -19.80 4.14 -33.29
C ASP A 58 -18.82 3.57 -32.23
N GLY A 59 -18.03 4.44 -31.59
CA GLY A 59 -16.98 4.06 -30.64
C GLY A 59 -15.66 3.67 -31.30
N THR A 60 -15.45 4.02 -32.57
CA THR A 60 -14.17 3.85 -33.25
C THR A 60 -13.17 4.87 -32.72
N TYR A 61 -11.96 4.43 -32.40
CA TYR A 61 -10.87 5.32 -31.99
C TYR A 61 -10.51 6.32 -33.09
N LEU A 62 -10.50 7.61 -32.75
CA LEU A 62 -10.07 8.69 -33.64
C LEU A 62 -8.66 9.16 -33.30
N ARG A 63 -8.46 9.68 -32.08
CA ARG A 63 -7.17 10.19 -31.62
C ARG A 63 -7.11 10.27 -30.10
N THR A 64 -5.91 10.56 -29.58
CA THR A 64 -5.66 10.82 -28.17
C THR A 64 -5.13 12.24 -28.03
N HIS A 65 -5.76 13.02 -27.16
CA HIS A 65 -5.31 14.36 -26.76
C HIS A 65 -4.51 14.26 -25.48
N ASP A 66 -3.22 14.60 -25.55
CA ASP A 66 -2.39 14.82 -24.37
C ASP A 66 -2.62 16.26 -23.87
N LEU A 67 -3.03 16.39 -22.61
CA LEU A 67 -3.33 17.68 -21.99
C LEU A 67 -2.13 18.26 -21.21
N GLU A 68 -1.00 17.55 -21.15
CA GLU A 68 0.23 18.08 -20.53
C GLU A 68 0.67 19.43 -21.16
N PRO A 69 0.61 19.65 -22.50
CA PRO A 69 0.90 20.96 -23.10
C PRO A 69 -0.01 22.10 -22.62
N MET A 70 -1.19 21.76 -22.10
CA MET A 70 -2.14 22.70 -21.52
C MET A 70 -1.93 22.87 -20.00
N ASP A 71 -0.83 22.39 -19.43
CA ASP A 71 -0.55 22.47 -17.98
C ASP A 71 -1.60 21.74 -17.12
N VAL A 72 -2.11 20.61 -17.63
CA VAL A 72 -3.02 19.70 -16.94
C VAL A 72 -2.24 18.46 -16.52
N GLU A 73 -1.64 18.50 -15.32
CA GLU A 73 -0.89 17.36 -14.77
C GLU A 73 -1.81 16.24 -14.29
N LEU A 74 -2.94 16.60 -13.69
CA LEU A 74 -3.94 15.67 -13.15
C LEU A 74 -5.33 16.25 -13.36
N PHE A 75 -6.22 15.43 -13.91
CA PHE A 75 -7.63 15.79 -13.97
C PHE A 75 -8.23 15.84 -12.56
N LEU A 76 -8.77 17.00 -12.21
CA LEU A 76 -9.46 17.21 -10.95
C LEU A 76 -10.86 17.73 -11.28
N GLY A 77 -11.89 16.92 -11.05
CA GLY A 77 -13.27 17.23 -11.43
C GLY A 77 -13.60 16.87 -12.88
N GLY A 78 -14.71 17.41 -13.38
CA GLY A 78 -15.21 17.16 -14.74
C GLY A 78 -14.69 18.15 -15.78
N PHE A 79 -15.02 17.86 -17.04
CA PHE A 79 -14.83 18.76 -18.18
C PHE A 79 -16.05 18.75 -19.07
N ALA A 80 -16.16 19.76 -19.91
CA ALA A 80 -17.19 19.86 -20.92
C ALA A 80 -16.64 20.60 -22.14
N LEU A 81 -17.23 20.35 -23.30
CA LEU A 81 -16.88 21.05 -24.53
C LEU A 81 -17.90 22.15 -24.81
N PHE A 82 -17.43 23.27 -25.36
CA PHE A 82 -18.26 24.32 -25.94
C PHE A 82 -18.75 23.92 -27.33
N SER A 83 -19.75 24.62 -27.86
CA SER A 83 -20.31 24.40 -29.20
C SER A 83 -19.27 24.46 -30.33
N ASN A 84 -18.17 25.18 -30.12
CA ASN A 84 -17.06 25.30 -31.06
C ASN A 84 -15.95 24.24 -30.89
N GLY A 85 -16.12 23.28 -29.96
CA GLY A 85 -15.15 22.23 -29.68
C GLY A 85 -14.03 22.60 -28.70
N ASP A 86 -14.01 23.83 -28.18
CA ASP A 86 -13.10 24.16 -27.08
C ASP A 86 -13.49 23.40 -25.81
N ILE A 87 -12.51 23.01 -25.01
CA ILE A 87 -12.72 22.34 -23.73
C ILE A 87 -12.63 23.31 -22.56
N LEU A 88 -13.56 23.20 -21.61
CA LEU A 88 -13.46 23.82 -20.30
C LEU A 88 -12.93 22.80 -19.28
N LEU A 89 -11.77 23.08 -18.70
CA LEU A 89 -11.14 22.23 -17.69
C LEU A 89 -10.34 23.05 -16.68
N ARG A 90 -9.91 22.40 -15.58
CA ARG A 90 -9.01 23.00 -14.60
C ARG A 90 -7.53 22.78 -14.99
N ARG A 91 -6.74 23.85 -14.91
CA ARG A 91 -5.27 23.84 -15.04
C ARG A 91 -4.56 24.02 -13.70
N GLY A 92 -3.30 23.62 -13.66
CA GLY A 92 -2.40 23.76 -12.53
C GLY A 92 -2.25 22.46 -11.72
N PRO A 93 -1.25 22.38 -10.84
CA PRO A 93 -0.94 21.17 -10.08
C PRO A 93 -2.12 20.74 -9.20
N ASP A 94 -2.13 19.46 -8.79
CA ASP A 94 -3.04 18.97 -7.75
C ASP A 94 -2.73 19.74 -6.46
N PRO A 95 -3.60 20.67 -6.03
CA PRO A 95 -3.27 21.59 -4.95
C PRO A 95 -3.38 20.91 -3.59
N ARG A 96 -3.83 19.65 -3.53
CA ARG A 96 -4.08 18.95 -2.27
C ARG A 96 -2.77 18.64 -1.56
N SER A 97 -2.50 19.41 -0.52
CA SER A 97 -1.49 19.07 0.46
C SER A 97 -1.85 17.77 1.19
N PHE A 98 -0.89 17.21 1.92
CA PHE A 98 -1.16 16.08 2.82
C PHE A 98 -2.33 16.37 3.78
N LEU A 99 -2.43 17.61 4.29
CA LEU A 99 -3.51 18.02 5.17
C LEU A 99 -4.86 18.10 4.44
N ASP A 100 -4.87 18.51 3.17
CA ASP A 100 -6.10 18.54 2.37
C ASP A 100 -6.60 17.13 2.07
N ASN A 101 -5.70 16.16 1.86
CA ASN A 101 -6.10 14.75 1.76
C ASN A 101 -6.71 14.24 3.09
N LEU A 102 -6.18 14.67 4.24
CA LEU A 102 -6.73 14.31 5.56
C LEU A 102 -8.10 14.96 5.79
N ARG A 103 -8.28 16.23 5.38
CA ARG A 103 -9.57 16.95 5.44
C ARG A 103 -10.60 16.38 4.47
N ALA A 104 -10.17 16.03 3.25
CA ALA A 104 -11.02 15.35 2.29
C ALA A 104 -11.51 14.00 2.85
N TYR A 105 -10.63 13.27 3.55
CA TYR A 105 -11.01 12.06 4.27
C TYR A 105 -12.03 12.32 5.39
N SER A 106 -11.92 13.44 6.12
CA SER A 106 -12.93 13.85 7.13
C SER A 106 -14.17 14.53 6.53
N ARG A 107 -14.22 14.72 5.20
CA ARG A 107 -15.31 15.43 4.49
C ARG A 107 -15.55 16.85 5.02
N GLU A 108 -14.50 17.54 5.47
CA GLU A 108 -14.61 18.92 5.92
C GLU A 108 -14.80 19.89 4.72
N THR A 109 -15.82 20.74 4.80
CA THR A 109 -16.13 21.78 3.81
C THR A 109 -15.00 22.82 3.75
N ASN A 110 -14.40 23.03 2.57
CA ASN A 110 -13.37 24.05 2.38
C ASN A 110 -13.95 25.32 1.75
N GLN A 111 -14.47 26.22 2.58
CA GLN A 111 -15.16 27.44 2.11
C GLN A 111 -14.22 28.51 1.49
N ASN A 112 -12.91 28.47 1.76
CA ASN A 112 -12.01 29.61 1.46
C ASN A 112 -11.17 29.47 0.17
N SER A 113 -11.55 28.61 -0.76
CA SER A 113 -10.62 28.05 -1.75
C SER A 113 -10.90 28.41 -3.23
N ILE A 114 -11.66 29.46 -3.53
CA ILE A 114 -11.99 29.82 -4.93
C ILE A 114 -10.89 30.65 -5.60
N VAL A 115 -10.20 31.47 -4.83
CA VAL A 115 -9.18 32.37 -5.39
C VAL A 115 -7.96 31.54 -5.82
N PRO A 116 -7.51 31.65 -7.07
CA PRO A 116 -6.33 30.96 -7.56
C PRO A 116 -5.13 31.41 -6.74
N GLU A 117 -4.36 30.47 -6.22
CA GLU A 117 -3.09 30.79 -5.54
C GLU A 117 -2.05 31.32 -6.53
N GLU A 118 -2.14 30.87 -7.78
CA GLU A 118 -1.24 31.26 -8.86
C GLU A 118 -2.02 31.61 -10.14
N PRO A 119 -1.51 32.54 -10.97
CA PRO A 119 -2.13 32.91 -12.25
C PRO A 119 -2.21 31.80 -13.30
N ARG A 120 -1.60 30.64 -13.06
CA ARG A 120 -1.71 29.45 -13.92
C ARG A 120 -2.80 28.47 -13.45
N ASN A 121 -3.34 28.66 -12.23
CA ASN A 121 -4.33 27.78 -11.64
C ASN A 121 -5.75 28.25 -11.94
N GLY A 122 -6.66 27.29 -12.00
CA GLY A 122 -8.10 27.51 -12.09
C GLY A 122 -8.71 26.97 -13.38
N LEU A 123 -9.92 27.42 -13.71
CA LEU A 123 -10.61 27.03 -14.94
C LEU A 123 -10.09 27.80 -16.14
N PHE A 124 -9.92 27.07 -17.24
CA PHE A 124 -9.50 27.61 -18.52
C PHE A 124 -10.32 26.98 -19.64
N ARG A 125 -10.64 27.82 -20.62
CA ARG A 125 -11.14 27.39 -21.92
C ARG A 125 -9.92 27.17 -22.81
N CYS A 126 -9.79 25.97 -23.36
CA CYS A 126 -8.65 25.57 -24.16
C CYS A 126 -9.10 25.01 -25.51
N SER A 127 -8.35 25.31 -26.56
CA SER A 127 -8.52 24.66 -27.86
C SER A 127 -7.74 23.34 -27.85
N LEU A 128 -8.43 22.22 -28.10
CA LEU A 128 -7.79 20.90 -28.17
C LEU A 128 -6.77 20.80 -29.32
N GLU A 129 -6.99 21.52 -30.42
CA GLU A 129 -6.12 21.49 -31.60
C GLU A 129 -4.83 22.31 -31.43
N SER A 130 -4.95 23.52 -30.86
CA SER A 130 -3.81 24.44 -30.73
C SER A 130 -3.15 24.42 -29.36
N SER A 131 -3.78 23.78 -28.36
CA SER A 131 -3.40 23.87 -26.94
C SER A 131 -3.39 25.31 -26.38
N ALA A 132 -3.95 26.28 -27.10
CA ALA A 132 -4.10 27.64 -26.61
C ALA A 132 -5.20 27.67 -25.54
N CYS A 133 -4.90 28.28 -24.40
CA CYS A 133 -5.82 28.37 -23.26
C CYS A 133 -6.02 29.82 -22.83
N GLU A 134 -7.27 30.19 -22.60
CA GLU A 134 -7.66 31.44 -21.96
C GLU A 134 -8.33 31.17 -20.61
N ARG A 135 -8.11 32.09 -19.67
CA ARG A 135 -8.67 31.96 -18.32
C ARG A 135 -10.19 32.09 -18.39
N PHE A 136 -10.89 31.17 -17.73
CA PHE A 136 -12.34 31.20 -17.60
C PHE A 136 -12.74 31.84 -16.27
N GLY A 137 -13.64 32.82 -16.32
CA GLY A 137 -14.07 33.59 -15.16
C GLY A 137 -13.20 34.83 -14.92
N GLU A 138 -13.83 36.00 -14.77
CA GLU A 138 -13.14 37.28 -14.58
C GLU A 138 -12.25 37.31 -13.33
N GLU A 139 -12.71 36.71 -12.23
CA GLU A 139 -11.95 36.62 -10.97
C GLU A 139 -10.94 35.46 -10.95
N GLY A 140 -10.96 34.61 -11.98
CA GLY A 140 -10.24 33.33 -12.00
C GLY A 140 -10.84 32.35 -11.00
N ILE A 141 -11.59 31.36 -11.48
CA ILE A 141 -12.23 30.38 -10.59
C ILE A 141 -11.27 29.20 -10.40
N ASP A 142 -10.87 28.87 -9.17
CA ASP A 142 -10.08 27.66 -8.88
C ASP A 142 -10.84 26.68 -7.97
N PHE A 143 -10.95 25.45 -8.43
CA PHE A 143 -11.51 24.34 -7.67
C PHE A 143 -10.38 23.48 -7.17
N LYS A 144 -10.11 23.48 -5.85
CA LYS A 144 -9.06 22.63 -5.26
C LYS A 144 -9.51 21.18 -4.99
N ALA A 145 -10.67 20.80 -5.51
CA ALA A 145 -11.27 19.50 -5.33
C ALA A 145 -12.22 19.16 -6.50
N ALA A 146 -12.93 18.04 -6.41
CA ALA A 146 -13.91 17.63 -7.40
C ALA A 146 -14.98 18.71 -7.62
N TYR A 147 -15.36 18.89 -8.88
CA TYR A 147 -16.46 19.71 -9.36
C TYR A 147 -17.02 19.02 -10.61
N SER A 148 -18.24 19.34 -11.01
CA SER A 148 -18.80 18.93 -12.30
C SER A 148 -19.12 20.15 -13.14
N VAL A 149 -19.02 20.02 -14.46
CA VAL A 149 -19.37 21.07 -15.40
C VAL A 149 -20.26 20.52 -16.51
N PHE A 150 -21.26 21.31 -16.89
CA PHE A 150 -22.12 21.06 -18.03
C PHE A 150 -22.20 22.34 -18.87
N ILE A 151 -22.18 22.21 -20.20
CA ILE A 151 -22.30 23.33 -21.13
C ILE A 151 -23.46 23.06 -22.06
N ASP A 152 -24.42 23.99 -22.13
CA ASP A 152 -25.51 23.94 -23.10
C ASP A 152 -25.02 24.46 -24.45
N TRP A 153 -24.85 23.59 -25.45
CA TRP A 153 -24.34 24.00 -26.77
C TRP A 153 -25.25 24.94 -27.56
N GLN A 154 -26.52 25.11 -27.17
CA GLN A 154 -27.37 26.09 -27.85
C GLN A 154 -27.01 27.53 -27.46
N THR A 155 -26.49 27.70 -26.24
CA THR A 155 -26.26 29.02 -25.63
C THR A 155 -24.82 29.24 -25.18
N ASP A 156 -24.02 28.17 -25.12
CA ASP A 156 -22.72 28.08 -24.45
C ASP A 156 -22.76 28.58 -22.98
N GLU A 157 -23.92 28.52 -22.33
CA GLU A 157 -24.03 28.74 -20.90
C GLU A 157 -23.40 27.58 -20.13
N VAL A 158 -22.62 27.94 -19.11
CA VAL A 158 -21.82 27.00 -18.32
C VAL A 158 -22.43 26.85 -16.93
N TYR A 159 -22.76 25.62 -16.57
CA TYR A 159 -23.30 25.23 -15.29
C TYR A 159 -22.23 24.46 -14.52
N ILE A 160 -21.91 24.91 -13.31
CA ILE A 160 -20.87 24.28 -12.48
C ILE A 160 -21.44 23.86 -11.15
N SER A 161 -21.13 22.62 -10.78
CA SER A 161 -21.40 22.06 -9.47
C SER A 161 -20.15 22.16 -8.62
N ASP A 162 -20.21 22.99 -7.59
CA ASP A 162 -19.13 23.20 -6.65
C ASP A 162 -19.24 22.22 -5.48
N THR A 163 -18.83 20.98 -5.74
CA THR A 163 -19.08 19.84 -4.86
C THR A 163 -18.61 20.10 -3.42
N THR A 164 -17.43 20.68 -3.24
CA THR A 164 -16.87 20.93 -1.89
C THR A 164 -17.43 22.12 -1.15
N ARG A 165 -18.13 23.03 -1.83
CA ARG A 165 -18.75 24.21 -1.22
C ARG A 165 -20.28 24.10 -1.21
N HIS A 166 -20.81 22.98 -1.69
CA HIS A 166 -22.22 22.62 -1.60
C HIS A 166 -23.15 23.62 -2.31
N LEU A 167 -22.71 24.13 -3.47
CA LEU A 167 -23.43 25.15 -4.22
C LEU A 167 -23.35 24.93 -5.74
N LEU A 168 -24.21 25.63 -6.47
CA LEU A 168 -24.23 25.66 -7.93
C LEU A 168 -23.92 27.05 -8.46
N ARG A 169 -23.31 27.11 -9.65
CA ARG A 169 -22.93 28.37 -10.30
C ARG A 169 -23.29 28.36 -11.78
N LYS A 170 -23.58 29.54 -12.33
CA LYS A 170 -23.93 29.73 -13.74
C LYS A 170 -23.11 30.86 -14.37
N TYR A 171 -22.51 30.58 -15.52
CA TYR A 171 -21.65 31.51 -16.24
C TYR A 171 -22.01 31.58 -17.73
N SER A 172 -21.62 32.67 -18.37
CA SER A 172 -21.62 32.80 -19.83
C SER A 172 -20.46 32.00 -20.45
N ALA A 173 -20.48 31.90 -21.77
CA ALA A 173 -19.40 31.30 -22.56
C ALA A 173 -18.00 31.93 -22.33
N THR A 174 -17.98 33.19 -21.87
CA THR A 174 -16.75 33.96 -21.59
C THR A 174 -16.42 34.01 -20.09
N GLY A 175 -17.19 33.32 -19.24
CA GLY A 175 -16.97 33.26 -17.80
C GLY A 175 -17.56 34.44 -16.99
N VAL A 176 -18.50 35.20 -17.55
CA VAL A 176 -19.24 36.21 -16.78
C VAL A 176 -20.29 35.49 -15.93
N GLU A 177 -20.37 35.77 -14.63
CA GLU A 177 -21.41 35.18 -13.76
C GLU A 177 -22.79 35.69 -14.19
N LEU A 178 -23.70 34.76 -14.53
CA LEU A 178 -25.02 35.08 -15.05
C LEU A 178 -26.11 35.09 -13.97
N ALA A 179 -25.88 34.37 -12.87
CA ALA A 179 -26.79 34.30 -11.74
C ALA A 179 -25.98 34.09 -10.44
N PRO A 180 -26.45 34.59 -9.29
CA PRO A 180 -25.80 34.33 -8.01
C PRO A 180 -25.65 32.83 -7.73
N ALA A 181 -24.58 32.46 -7.03
CA ALA A 181 -24.40 31.10 -6.53
C ALA A 181 -25.61 30.63 -5.68
N VAL A 182 -26.03 29.39 -5.91
CA VAL A 182 -27.20 28.79 -5.24
C VAL A 182 -26.72 27.75 -4.23
N GLU A 183 -27.05 27.96 -2.96
CA GLU A 183 -26.71 27.08 -1.84
C GLU A 183 -27.81 26.02 -1.56
N GLY A 184 -27.61 25.20 -0.53
CA GLY A 184 -28.61 24.23 -0.07
C GLY A 184 -28.50 22.84 -0.70
N PHE A 185 -27.35 22.54 -1.31
CA PHE A 185 -26.98 21.20 -1.77
C PHE A 185 -26.10 20.51 -0.74
N GLU A 186 -25.78 19.23 -0.94
CA GLU A 186 -24.76 18.55 -0.16
C GLU A 186 -23.95 17.59 -1.05
N PHE A 187 -22.74 18.03 -1.44
CA PHE A 187 -21.88 17.36 -2.43
C PHE A 187 -22.60 17.14 -3.77
N PRO A 188 -23.04 18.21 -4.46
CA PRO A 188 -23.65 18.06 -5.78
C PRO A 188 -22.58 17.51 -6.74
N ASN A 189 -22.77 16.31 -7.28
CA ASN A 189 -21.71 15.58 -8.00
C ASN A 189 -21.81 15.67 -9.52
N GLN A 190 -23.01 15.86 -10.08
CA GLN A 190 -23.21 15.96 -11.52
C GLN A 190 -24.37 16.91 -11.84
N LEU A 191 -24.29 17.54 -13.02
CA LEU A 191 -25.30 18.42 -13.61
C LEU A 191 -25.66 17.97 -15.02
N LEU A 192 -26.91 18.17 -15.41
CA LEU A 192 -27.38 17.99 -16.78
C LEU A 192 -28.55 18.94 -17.04
N VAL A 193 -28.56 19.66 -18.16
CA VAL A 193 -29.78 20.33 -18.63
C VAL A 193 -30.55 19.40 -19.55
N HIS A 194 -31.81 19.14 -19.24
CA HIS A 194 -32.70 18.30 -20.04
C HIS A 194 -34.13 18.86 -19.99
N ASP A 195 -34.80 18.93 -21.14
CA ASP A 195 -36.16 19.45 -21.27
C ASP A 195 -36.39 20.81 -20.58
N GLY A 196 -35.40 21.70 -20.71
CA GLY A 196 -35.45 23.05 -20.14
C GLY A 196 -35.30 23.11 -18.61
N GLN A 197 -34.79 22.05 -18.00
CA GLN A 197 -34.59 21.94 -16.55
C GLN A 197 -33.16 21.55 -16.21
N LEU A 198 -32.65 22.06 -15.09
CA LEU A 198 -31.36 21.65 -14.54
C LEU A 198 -31.56 20.47 -13.59
N LEU A 199 -30.96 19.33 -13.92
CA LEU A 199 -30.90 18.14 -13.08
C LEU A 199 -29.59 18.12 -12.30
N VAL A 200 -29.67 17.79 -11.00
CA VAL A 200 -28.52 17.79 -10.10
C VAL A 200 -28.50 16.54 -9.24
N ALA A 201 -27.38 15.82 -9.24
CA ALA A 201 -27.14 14.74 -8.28
C ALA A 201 -26.74 15.30 -6.92
N ASP A 202 -27.73 15.50 -6.04
CA ASP A 202 -27.54 16.02 -4.69
C ASP A 202 -27.19 14.86 -3.74
N THR A 203 -25.93 14.45 -3.82
CA THR A 203 -25.41 13.15 -3.35
C THR A 203 -25.75 12.81 -1.91
N ASN A 204 -25.49 13.73 -0.97
CA ASN A 204 -25.71 13.44 0.44
C ASN A 204 -27.18 13.64 0.85
N HIS A 205 -27.98 14.33 0.04
CA HIS A 205 -29.44 14.32 0.17
C HIS A 205 -30.08 13.09 -0.50
N HIS A 206 -29.29 12.22 -1.15
CA HIS A 206 -29.75 10.96 -1.74
C HIS A 206 -30.82 11.12 -2.82
N VAL A 207 -30.82 12.24 -3.54
CA VAL A 207 -31.84 12.57 -4.56
C VAL A 207 -31.23 13.13 -5.82
N ILE A 208 -31.98 13.06 -6.93
CA ILE A 208 -31.78 13.97 -8.07
C ILE A 208 -32.76 15.14 -7.93
N ARG A 209 -32.27 16.38 -7.98
CA ARG A 209 -33.12 17.58 -7.92
C ARG A 209 -33.35 18.11 -9.33
N ARG A 210 -34.58 18.57 -9.58
CA ARG A 210 -34.98 19.33 -10.77
C ARG A 210 -35.08 20.80 -10.37
N LEU A 211 -34.35 21.65 -11.08
CA LEU A 211 -34.23 23.07 -10.79
C LEU A 211 -34.47 23.91 -12.05
N GLU A 212 -34.78 25.19 -11.85
CA GLU A 212 -34.87 26.17 -12.92
C GLU A 212 -33.47 26.57 -13.43
N PRO A 213 -33.16 26.41 -14.74
CA PRO A 213 -31.86 26.78 -15.31
C PRO A 213 -31.76 28.26 -15.69
N GLN A 214 -32.87 28.99 -15.86
CA GLN A 214 -32.87 30.36 -16.35
C GLN A 214 -32.32 31.33 -15.29
N SER A 215 -31.57 32.35 -15.73
CA SER A 215 -30.80 33.20 -14.82
C SER A 215 -31.65 34.00 -13.83
N SER A 216 -32.90 34.32 -14.17
CA SER A 216 -33.84 35.07 -13.32
C SER A 216 -34.28 34.32 -12.06
N ASN A 217 -34.27 32.99 -12.11
CA ASN A 217 -34.80 32.07 -11.10
C ASN A 217 -33.86 30.87 -10.95
N TYR A 218 -32.57 31.06 -11.24
CA TYR A 218 -31.58 29.99 -11.29
C TYR A 218 -31.55 29.22 -9.97
N GLY A 219 -31.69 27.90 -10.05
CA GLY A 219 -31.62 26.99 -8.91
C GLY A 219 -32.86 26.96 -8.01
N GLU A 220 -33.96 27.61 -8.39
CA GLU A 220 -35.26 27.40 -7.73
C GLU A 220 -35.68 25.92 -7.84
N ASP A 221 -36.08 25.32 -6.72
CA ASP A 221 -36.52 23.91 -6.66
C ASP A 221 -37.84 23.72 -7.42
N ILE A 222 -37.83 22.83 -8.41
CA ILE A 222 -39.04 22.36 -9.09
C ILE A 222 -39.54 21.07 -8.44
N ASP A 223 -38.64 20.08 -8.29
CA ASP A 223 -39.00 18.73 -7.83
C ASP A 223 -37.76 17.95 -7.33
N ARG A 224 -37.97 16.87 -6.59
CA ARG A 224 -36.92 15.99 -6.06
C ARG A 224 -37.28 14.52 -6.29
N LYS A 225 -36.35 13.75 -6.83
CA LYS A 225 -36.54 12.35 -7.22
C LYS A 225 -35.78 11.43 -6.28
N ASP A 226 -36.49 10.50 -5.64
CA ASP A 226 -35.86 9.43 -4.86
C ASP A 226 -35.22 8.42 -5.82
N VAL A 227 -33.90 8.40 -5.83
CA VAL A 227 -33.12 7.51 -6.70
C VAL A 227 -32.45 6.39 -5.91
N VAL A 228 -32.91 6.10 -4.70
CA VAL A 228 -32.35 5.05 -3.83
C VAL A 228 -33.38 3.94 -3.59
N PRO A 229 -33.60 3.06 -4.59
CA PRO A 229 -34.56 1.97 -4.50
C PRO A 229 -34.15 0.93 -3.44
N GLY A 230 -35.07 0.04 -3.07
CA GLY A 230 -34.81 -0.99 -2.06
C GLY A 230 -33.59 -1.87 -2.36
N ALA A 231 -33.34 -2.16 -3.65
CA ALA A 231 -32.15 -2.89 -4.10
C ALA A 231 -30.85 -2.13 -3.77
N ALA A 232 -30.85 -0.81 -3.97
CA ALA A 232 -29.71 0.06 -3.68
C ALA A 232 -29.44 0.17 -2.16
N LYS A 233 -30.49 0.32 -1.36
CA LYS A 233 -30.42 0.29 0.12
C LYS A 233 -29.82 -1.03 0.62
N THR A 234 -30.26 -2.16 0.06
CA THR A 234 -29.74 -3.49 0.40
C THR A 234 -28.25 -3.63 0.10
N ALA A 235 -27.81 -3.09 -1.03
CA ALA A 235 -26.40 -3.05 -1.43
C ALA A 235 -25.58 -1.95 -0.73
N ARG A 236 -26.21 -1.14 0.14
CA ARG A 236 -25.64 0.07 0.76
C ARG A 236 -25.12 1.09 -0.25
N GLN A 237 -25.70 1.09 -1.43
CA GLN A 237 -25.39 1.98 -2.54
C GLN A 237 -26.41 3.12 -2.54
N THR A 238 -26.22 4.12 -1.69
CA THR A 238 -27.23 5.16 -1.43
C THR A 238 -26.80 6.55 -1.89
N TRP A 239 -25.59 6.71 -2.41
CA TRP A 239 -25.01 8.02 -2.72
C TRP A 239 -25.03 8.23 -4.25
N PRO A 240 -26.05 8.89 -4.83
CA PRO A 240 -26.10 9.13 -6.28
C PRO A 240 -24.92 10.00 -6.69
N SER A 241 -24.12 9.53 -7.65
CA SER A 241 -22.94 10.24 -8.13
C SER A 241 -23.12 10.77 -9.54
N HIS A 242 -23.65 9.93 -10.43
CA HIS A 242 -23.87 10.24 -11.84
C HIS A 242 -25.20 9.68 -12.32
N PHE A 243 -25.72 10.25 -13.39
CA PHE A 243 -26.92 9.84 -14.09
C PHE A 243 -26.82 10.21 -15.58
N ALA A 244 -27.59 9.51 -16.39
CA ALA A 244 -27.71 9.77 -17.82
C ALA A 244 -29.13 9.48 -18.29
N ARG A 245 -29.57 10.23 -19.31
CA ARG A 245 -30.76 9.91 -20.08
C ARG A 245 -30.40 8.82 -21.09
N VAL A 246 -31.11 7.70 -21.06
CA VAL A 246 -30.88 6.55 -21.96
C VAL A 246 -32.19 6.20 -22.64
N GLY A 247 -32.39 6.70 -23.86
CA GLY A 247 -33.69 6.59 -24.54
C GLY A 247 -34.80 7.18 -23.66
N GLU A 248 -35.77 6.34 -23.31
CA GLU A 248 -36.89 6.72 -22.43
C GLU A 248 -36.67 6.41 -20.94
N GLU A 249 -35.47 6.01 -20.55
CA GLU A 249 -35.11 5.70 -19.17
C GLU A 249 -34.10 6.69 -18.58
N TRP A 250 -33.99 6.68 -17.25
CA TRP A 250 -32.93 7.34 -16.49
C TRP A 250 -32.05 6.28 -15.85
N TRP A 251 -30.76 6.35 -16.10
CA TRP A 251 -29.79 5.48 -15.46
C TRP A 251 -29.05 6.28 -14.41
N VAL A 252 -29.00 5.80 -13.17
CA VAL A 252 -28.38 6.48 -12.03
C VAL A 252 -27.35 5.55 -11.40
N ASN A 253 -26.14 6.06 -11.23
CA ASN A 253 -25.07 5.42 -10.49
C ASN A 253 -25.17 5.80 -9.01
N ASN A 254 -25.42 4.82 -8.15
CA ASN A 254 -25.37 4.99 -6.70
C ASN A 254 -24.15 4.29 -6.10
N MET A 255 -23.39 5.04 -5.32
CA MET A 255 -22.16 4.62 -4.65
C MET A 255 -22.41 4.17 -3.21
N GLN A 256 -21.43 3.48 -2.61
CA GLN A 256 -21.34 3.29 -1.16
C GLN A 256 -20.72 4.52 -0.46
N THR A 257 -20.67 4.53 0.87
CA THR A 257 -20.13 5.66 1.68
C THR A 257 -18.69 6.04 1.34
N GLY A 258 -17.91 5.18 0.70
CA GLY A 258 -16.57 5.51 0.21
C GLY A 258 -16.52 6.21 -1.15
N MET A 259 -17.67 6.57 -1.73
CA MET A 259 -17.79 6.92 -3.16
C MET A 259 -17.15 5.85 -4.06
N ASN A 260 -17.38 4.59 -3.67
CA ASN A 260 -16.83 3.41 -4.32
C ASN A 260 -17.87 2.29 -4.37
N ARG A 261 -17.55 1.23 -5.09
CA ARG A 261 -18.42 0.06 -5.33
C ARG A 261 -19.81 0.50 -5.77
N GLY A 262 -19.87 1.30 -6.83
CA GLY A 262 -21.10 1.80 -7.42
C GLY A 262 -22.03 0.71 -7.96
N GLY A 263 -23.26 1.10 -8.24
CA GLY A 263 -24.25 0.26 -8.92
C GLY A 263 -25.16 1.13 -9.78
N ILE A 264 -25.56 0.62 -10.93
CA ILE A 264 -26.41 1.34 -11.87
C ILE A 264 -27.86 0.88 -11.72
N TYR A 265 -28.73 1.83 -11.42
CA TYR A 265 -30.15 1.67 -11.20
C TYR A 265 -30.90 2.42 -12.29
N VAL A 266 -31.89 1.76 -12.88
CA VAL A 266 -32.65 2.26 -14.02
C VAL A 266 -34.05 2.62 -13.57
N PHE A 267 -34.52 3.77 -14.02
CA PHE A 267 -35.82 4.35 -13.74
C PHE A 267 -36.52 4.70 -15.05
N ASP A 268 -37.85 4.74 -15.06
CA ASP A 268 -38.61 5.26 -16.20
C ASP A 268 -38.61 6.80 -16.24
N GLN A 269 -39.37 7.38 -17.18
CA GLN A 269 -39.53 8.83 -17.33
C GLN A 269 -40.09 9.52 -16.07
N ASP A 270 -40.89 8.80 -15.28
CA ASP A 270 -41.54 9.31 -14.07
C ASP A 270 -40.66 9.12 -12.81
N TRP A 271 -39.46 8.56 -12.99
CA TRP A 271 -38.50 8.19 -11.95
C TRP A 271 -38.95 7.02 -11.07
N GLU A 272 -39.81 6.15 -11.58
CA GLU A 272 -40.12 4.88 -10.92
C GLU A 272 -39.04 3.85 -11.23
N TYR A 273 -38.60 3.13 -10.19
CA TYR A 273 -37.53 2.16 -10.31
C TYR A 273 -37.93 0.94 -11.15
N LEU A 274 -37.17 0.64 -12.19
CA LEU A 274 -37.40 -0.48 -13.09
C LEU A 274 -36.50 -1.68 -12.77
N ARG A 275 -35.18 -1.48 -12.80
CA ARG A 275 -34.20 -2.57 -12.69
C ARG A 275 -32.81 -2.09 -12.27
N ARG A 276 -31.95 -3.04 -11.88
CA ARG A 276 -30.52 -2.81 -11.69
C ARG A 276 -29.75 -3.42 -12.87
N VAL A 277 -28.80 -2.69 -13.44
CA VAL A 277 -27.91 -3.23 -14.48
C VAL A 277 -26.95 -4.24 -13.85
N ALA A 278 -26.78 -5.39 -14.49
CA ALA A 278 -25.88 -6.43 -14.01
C ALA A 278 -24.42 -6.03 -14.29
N LEU A 279 -23.66 -5.80 -13.23
CA LEU A 279 -22.23 -5.50 -13.30
C LEU A 279 -21.42 -6.72 -12.87
N PRO A 280 -20.21 -6.93 -13.44
CA PRO A 280 -19.34 -8.01 -12.99
C PRO A 280 -18.86 -7.79 -11.55
N PRO A 281 -18.30 -8.83 -10.91
CA PRO A 281 -17.68 -8.71 -9.60
C PRO A 281 -16.66 -7.57 -9.57
N ASP A 282 -16.60 -6.87 -8.44
CA ASP A 282 -15.65 -5.79 -8.18
C ASP A 282 -15.71 -4.59 -9.14
N ALA A 283 -16.74 -4.48 -9.98
CA ALA A 283 -16.98 -3.28 -10.79
C ALA A 283 -17.19 -2.05 -9.91
N ASP A 284 -16.61 -0.93 -10.32
CA ASP A 284 -16.82 0.37 -9.70
C ASP A 284 -17.17 1.40 -10.77
N PRO A 285 -18.44 1.43 -11.22
CA PRO A 285 -18.87 2.35 -12.26
C PRO A 285 -18.71 3.78 -11.77
N ILE A 286 -18.14 4.71 -12.54
CA ILE A 286 -18.01 6.13 -12.16
C ILE A 286 -18.99 6.98 -12.97
N ALA A 287 -18.79 7.08 -14.28
CA ALA A 287 -19.59 7.86 -15.21
C ALA A 287 -20.47 6.97 -16.10
N ILE A 288 -21.58 7.54 -16.57
CA ILE A 288 -22.53 6.90 -17.50
C ILE A 288 -22.73 7.85 -18.67
N LEU A 289 -22.61 7.35 -19.90
CA LEU A 289 -22.80 8.13 -21.11
C LEU A 289 -23.60 7.34 -22.15
N ALA A 290 -24.70 7.90 -22.64
CA ALA A 290 -25.43 7.33 -23.77
C ALA A 290 -24.73 7.73 -25.08
N VAL A 291 -24.37 6.75 -25.91
CA VAL A 291 -23.66 6.94 -27.18
C VAL A 291 -24.31 6.05 -28.23
N GLY A 292 -25.00 6.65 -29.20
CA GLY A 292 -25.71 5.91 -30.24
C GLY A 292 -26.74 4.93 -29.67
N ASP A 293 -26.55 3.63 -29.96
CA ASP A 293 -27.38 2.52 -29.49
C ASP A 293 -26.86 1.83 -28.21
N ALA A 294 -25.84 2.40 -27.58
CA ALA A 294 -25.17 1.84 -26.42
C ALA A 294 -25.08 2.83 -25.25
N VAL A 295 -24.82 2.29 -24.07
CA VAL A 295 -24.48 3.05 -22.87
C VAL A 295 -23.07 2.67 -22.45
N TRP A 296 -22.20 3.66 -22.37
CA TRP A 296 -20.83 3.53 -21.90
C TRP A 296 -20.78 3.80 -20.41
N VAL A 297 -20.04 2.95 -19.70
CA VAL A 297 -19.87 3.03 -18.25
C VAL A 297 -18.38 2.91 -17.96
N SER A 298 -17.80 3.94 -17.36
CA SER A 298 -16.41 3.86 -16.89
C SER A 298 -16.34 2.97 -15.66
N ASP A 299 -15.55 1.89 -15.70
CA ASP A 299 -15.31 1.00 -14.55
C ASP A 299 -13.90 1.20 -14.04
N TRP A 300 -13.80 2.00 -12.97
CA TRP A 300 -12.53 2.45 -12.42
C TRP A 300 -11.68 1.31 -11.87
N ASN A 301 -12.30 0.36 -11.18
CA ASN A 301 -11.55 -0.69 -10.48
C ASN A 301 -11.03 -1.77 -11.44
N ASN A 302 -11.74 -2.00 -12.55
CA ASN A 302 -11.34 -2.96 -13.58
C ASN A 302 -10.56 -2.33 -14.74
N ASP A 303 -10.33 -1.01 -14.72
CA ASP A 303 -9.59 -0.29 -15.77
C ASP A 303 -10.18 -0.54 -17.16
N VAL A 304 -11.50 -0.40 -17.34
CA VAL A 304 -12.19 -0.62 -18.63
C VAL A 304 -13.36 0.35 -18.80
N VAL A 305 -13.72 0.66 -20.06
CA VAL A 305 -15.02 1.26 -20.38
C VAL A 305 -15.95 0.15 -20.84
N ARG A 306 -17.00 -0.12 -20.05
CA ARG A 306 -18.00 -1.13 -20.37
C ARG A 306 -19.05 -0.55 -21.29
N ARG A 307 -19.61 -1.41 -22.15
CA ARG A 307 -20.75 -1.05 -22.99
C ARG A 307 -21.94 -1.92 -22.61
N PHE A 308 -23.10 -1.30 -22.62
CA PHE A 308 -24.39 -1.97 -22.44
C PHE A 308 -25.32 -1.56 -23.58
N SER A 309 -26.27 -2.41 -23.94
CA SER A 309 -27.39 -2.00 -24.77
C SER A 309 -28.26 -0.98 -24.03
N LEU A 310 -29.17 -0.29 -24.74
CA LEU A 310 -30.19 0.56 -24.11
C LEU A 310 -31.06 -0.19 -23.09
N SER A 311 -31.20 -1.52 -23.20
CA SER A 311 -31.91 -2.37 -22.23
C SER A 311 -31.06 -2.79 -21.02
N GLY A 312 -29.76 -2.46 -20.99
CA GLY A 312 -28.86 -2.85 -19.90
C GLY A 312 -28.20 -4.21 -20.06
N GLU A 313 -28.27 -4.83 -21.24
CA GLU A 313 -27.55 -6.08 -21.51
C GLU A 313 -26.07 -5.79 -21.80
N PRO A 314 -25.12 -6.57 -21.27
CA PRO A 314 -23.71 -6.32 -21.48
C PRO A 314 -23.33 -6.54 -22.95
N LEU A 315 -22.60 -5.58 -23.51
CA LEU A 315 -21.94 -5.67 -24.82
C LEU A 315 -20.43 -5.88 -24.64
N ALA A 316 -19.70 -6.07 -25.74
CA ALA A 316 -18.25 -6.04 -25.70
C ALA A 316 -17.77 -4.68 -25.16
N SER A 317 -16.83 -4.70 -24.22
CA SER A 317 -16.20 -3.49 -23.70
C SER A 317 -15.61 -2.65 -24.84
N LEU A 318 -15.50 -1.34 -24.63
CA LEU A 318 -14.85 -0.46 -25.59
C LEU A 318 -13.37 -0.83 -25.67
N GLU A 319 -12.93 -1.28 -26.84
CA GLU A 319 -11.53 -1.60 -27.12
C GLU A 319 -10.99 -0.61 -28.15
N SER A 320 -9.84 -0.01 -27.83
CA SER A 320 -9.24 1.03 -28.67
C SER A 320 -7.73 1.04 -28.45
N ALA A 321 -6.97 1.28 -29.52
CA ALA A 321 -5.50 1.30 -29.44
C ALA A 321 -4.99 2.40 -28.49
N GLY A 322 -5.63 3.57 -28.50
CA GLY A 322 -5.32 4.65 -27.55
C GLY A 322 -5.65 4.29 -26.11
N LEU A 323 -6.80 3.63 -25.90
CA LEU A 323 -7.28 3.25 -24.58
C LEU A 323 -6.37 2.21 -23.90
N GLU A 324 -6.04 1.12 -24.59
CA GLU A 324 -5.23 0.04 -23.99
C GLU A 324 -3.79 0.47 -23.70
N THR A 325 -3.24 1.36 -24.53
CA THR A 325 -1.89 1.92 -24.33
C THR A 325 -1.82 2.69 -23.01
N ILE A 326 -2.77 3.61 -22.77
CA ILE A 326 -2.80 4.43 -21.55
C ILE A 326 -3.15 3.57 -20.33
N LEU A 327 -4.13 2.67 -20.44
CA LEU A 327 -4.53 1.80 -19.33
C LEU A 327 -3.41 0.85 -18.93
N THR A 328 -2.66 0.29 -19.88
CA THR A 328 -1.50 -0.56 -19.57
C THR A 328 -0.43 0.22 -18.81
N ALA A 329 -0.13 1.46 -19.24
CA ALA A 329 0.81 2.33 -18.53
C ALA A 329 0.31 2.65 -17.10
N SER A 330 -0.96 3.04 -16.96
CA SER A 330 -1.61 3.32 -15.67
C SER A 330 -1.55 2.10 -14.72
N ARG A 331 -1.89 0.90 -15.21
CA ARG A 331 -1.82 -0.37 -14.45
C ARG A 331 -0.40 -0.66 -13.94
N GLN A 332 0.62 -0.46 -14.80
CA GLN A 332 2.02 -0.69 -14.41
C GLN A 332 2.47 0.30 -13.34
N GLU A 333 2.14 1.58 -13.48
CA GLU A 333 2.49 2.58 -12.48
C GLU A 333 1.74 2.35 -11.16
N ARG A 334 0.44 2.06 -11.22
CA ARG A 334 -0.36 1.70 -10.04
C ARG A 334 0.27 0.52 -9.30
N LEU A 335 0.73 -0.51 -10.03
CA LEU A 335 1.43 -1.64 -9.43
C LEU A 335 2.74 -1.20 -8.75
N LYS A 336 3.56 -0.36 -9.40
CA LYS A 336 4.81 0.17 -8.80
C LYS A 336 4.53 0.89 -7.47
N PHE A 337 3.55 1.79 -7.44
CA PHE A 337 3.20 2.53 -6.22
C PHE A 337 2.54 1.65 -5.16
N THR A 338 1.77 0.64 -5.56
CA THR A 338 1.20 -0.37 -4.67
C THR A 338 2.30 -1.21 -4.00
N LEU A 339 3.29 -1.68 -4.77
CA LEU A 339 4.45 -2.41 -4.24
C LEU A 339 5.28 -1.53 -3.30
N LEU A 340 5.50 -0.27 -3.67
CA LEU A 340 6.20 0.70 -2.83
C LEU A 340 5.45 0.95 -1.52
N SER A 341 4.13 1.08 -1.56
CA SER A 341 3.28 1.20 -0.38
C SER A 341 3.44 0.00 0.56
N TYR A 342 3.42 -1.23 0.02
CA TYR A 342 3.65 -2.45 0.81
C TYR A 342 5.06 -2.55 1.37
N SER A 343 6.07 -1.97 0.70
CA SER A 343 7.43 -1.91 1.25
C SER A 343 7.46 -1.13 2.58
N GLY A 344 6.67 -0.06 2.71
CA GLY A 344 6.50 0.68 3.97
C GLY A 344 5.93 -0.19 5.08
N VAL A 345 4.85 -0.93 4.81
CA VAL A 345 4.28 -1.89 5.76
C VAL A 345 5.30 -2.97 6.14
N GLY A 346 6.06 -3.49 5.16
CA GLY A 346 7.12 -4.46 5.36
C GLY A 346 8.23 -3.99 6.31
N VAL A 347 8.66 -2.72 6.17
CA VAL A 347 9.66 -2.10 7.06
C VAL A 347 9.13 -2.01 8.50
N VAL A 348 7.88 -1.59 8.70
CA VAL A 348 7.27 -1.55 10.05
C VAL A 348 7.23 -2.95 10.67
N ALA A 349 6.77 -3.95 9.91
CA ALA A 349 6.73 -5.33 10.36
C ALA A 349 8.13 -5.85 10.74
N PHE A 350 9.15 -5.52 9.95
CA PHE A 350 10.54 -5.88 10.22
C PHE A 350 11.09 -5.22 11.49
N LEU A 351 10.82 -3.93 11.71
CA LEU A 351 11.24 -3.22 12.92
C LEU A 351 10.60 -3.80 14.18
N LEU A 352 9.31 -4.14 14.13
CA LEU A 352 8.61 -4.80 15.21
C LEU A 352 9.25 -6.16 15.52
N LEU A 353 9.55 -6.96 14.49
CA LEU A 353 10.24 -8.25 14.65
C LEU A 353 11.63 -8.06 15.28
N ALA A 354 12.41 -7.08 14.84
CA ALA A 354 13.73 -6.79 15.38
C ALA A 354 13.68 -6.35 16.87
N LEU A 355 12.72 -5.49 17.22
CA LEU A 355 12.47 -5.09 18.61
C LEU A 355 12.12 -6.29 19.49
N MET A 356 11.28 -7.19 18.98
CA MET A 356 10.91 -8.42 19.68
C MET A 356 12.12 -9.34 19.90
N VAL A 357 12.95 -9.56 18.87
CA VAL A 357 14.20 -10.35 18.98
C VAL A 357 15.15 -9.72 19.99
N ARG A 358 15.25 -8.39 20.03
CA ARG A 358 16.10 -7.68 21.00
C ARG A 358 15.55 -7.74 22.43
N ALA A 359 14.25 -7.52 22.61
CA ALA A 359 13.59 -7.68 23.90
C ALA A 359 13.80 -9.10 24.45
N PHE A 360 13.74 -10.08 23.55
CA PHE A 360 14.07 -11.46 23.87
C PHE A 360 15.55 -11.63 24.29
N ALA A 361 16.51 -11.13 23.52
CA ALA A 361 17.93 -11.21 23.87
C ALA A 361 18.24 -10.55 25.24
N LEU A 362 17.61 -9.42 25.55
CA LEU A 362 17.74 -8.77 26.86
C LEU A 362 17.13 -9.61 28.01
N SER A 363 16.05 -10.34 27.75
CA SER A 363 15.49 -11.28 28.73
C SER A 363 16.46 -12.44 29.05
N MET A 364 17.29 -12.85 28.09
CA MET A 364 18.32 -13.87 28.30
C MET A 364 19.50 -13.34 29.14
N ASN A 365 19.88 -12.07 28.97
CA ASN A 365 21.02 -11.45 29.66
C ASN A 365 20.73 -10.99 31.10
N LYS A 366 19.52 -11.20 31.64
CA LYS A 366 19.31 -11.04 33.07
C LYS A 366 20.03 -12.18 33.79
N SER A 367 21.25 -11.89 34.26
CA SER A 367 22.01 -12.79 35.12
C SER A 367 21.10 -13.29 36.24
N PRO A 368 21.07 -14.60 36.54
CA PRO A 368 20.43 -15.07 37.76
C PRO A 368 21.00 -14.26 38.92
N ALA A 369 20.11 -13.70 39.75
CA ALA A 369 20.50 -12.88 40.89
C ALA A 369 21.65 -13.59 41.63
N ARG A 370 22.78 -12.88 41.75
CA ARG A 370 24.00 -13.35 42.39
C ARG A 370 23.61 -13.77 43.80
N ARG A 371 23.42 -15.07 44.03
CA ARG A 371 23.37 -15.67 45.37
C ARG A 371 24.82 -15.69 45.87
N SER A 372 25.31 -14.53 46.27
CA SER A 372 26.36 -14.40 47.28
C SER A 372 25.61 -14.38 48.61
N ALA A 373 25.81 -15.30 49.56
CA ALA A 373 27.08 -15.44 50.25
C ALA A 373 27.19 -16.72 51.12
N ASP A 374 26.72 -17.89 50.65
CA ASP A 374 26.79 -19.14 51.44
C ASP A 374 27.70 -20.23 50.84
N ALA A 375 28.52 -19.91 49.83
CA ALA A 375 29.34 -20.91 49.12
C ALA A 375 30.86 -20.76 49.31
N ASP A 376 31.32 -19.86 50.17
CA ASP A 376 32.76 -19.65 50.41
C ASP A 376 33.37 -20.61 51.45
N GLU A 377 32.59 -21.54 52.03
CA GLU A 377 33.10 -22.47 53.06
C GLU A 377 33.50 -23.87 52.52
N GLU A 378 33.23 -24.21 51.25
CA GLU A 378 33.58 -25.52 50.68
C GLU A 378 34.78 -25.51 49.70
N ALA A 379 35.39 -24.36 49.43
CA ALA A 379 36.39 -24.22 48.35
C ALA A 379 37.80 -24.77 48.64
N SER A 380 38.08 -25.36 49.82
CA SER A 380 39.45 -25.72 50.23
C SER A 380 39.78 -27.22 50.22
N GLN A 381 38.88 -28.13 49.82
CA GLN A 381 39.14 -29.59 49.91
C GLN A 381 38.95 -30.42 48.62
N ALA A 382 38.73 -29.82 47.45
CA ALA A 382 38.47 -30.56 46.21
C ALA A 382 39.50 -30.30 45.09
N GLU A 383 40.80 -30.26 45.40
CA GLU A 383 41.84 -29.87 44.43
C GLU A 383 42.24 -30.98 43.42
N THR A 384 41.68 -32.19 43.50
CA THR A 384 42.04 -33.33 42.63
C THR A 384 40.86 -34.02 41.93
N ALA A 385 39.61 -33.57 42.13
CA ALA A 385 38.47 -34.17 41.45
C ALA A 385 38.38 -33.73 39.97
N PRO A 386 38.08 -34.65 39.03
CA PRO A 386 37.90 -34.30 37.62
C PRO A 386 36.77 -33.29 37.46
N LEU A 387 37.04 -32.19 36.75
CA LEU A 387 36.06 -31.15 36.47
C LEU A 387 35.24 -31.54 35.24
N HIS A 388 33.93 -31.66 35.38
CA HIS A 388 33.01 -31.95 34.26
C HIS A 388 32.07 -30.77 34.04
N PHE A 389 32.04 -30.26 32.81
CA PHE A 389 31.22 -29.13 32.40
C PHE A 389 30.15 -29.58 31.41
N GLU A 390 28.89 -29.34 31.77
CA GLU A 390 27.74 -29.55 30.91
C GLU A 390 27.07 -28.23 30.53
N PRO A 391 26.41 -28.18 29.37
CA PRO A 391 25.65 -27.02 28.94
C PRO A 391 24.56 -26.61 29.95
N ASP A 392 24.32 -25.32 30.12
CA ASP A 392 23.34 -24.81 31.10
C ASP A 392 21.90 -25.18 30.70
N GLN A 393 21.27 -26.07 31.49
CA GLN A 393 19.88 -26.49 31.28
C GLN A 393 18.87 -25.34 31.36
N LYS A 394 19.15 -24.28 32.14
CA LYS A 394 18.27 -23.10 32.22
C LYS A 394 18.29 -22.32 30.91
N LEU A 395 19.48 -22.12 30.34
CA LEU A 395 19.64 -21.49 29.03
C LEU A 395 18.97 -22.31 27.94
N ARG A 396 19.09 -23.65 27.98
CA ARG A 396 18.39 -24.57 27.05
C ARG A 396 16.88 -24.38 27.06
N ARG A 397 16.26 -24.39 28.25
CA ARG A 397 14.80 -24.20 28.37
C ARG A 397 14.36 -22.82 27.88
N ARG A 398 15.13 -21.77 28.19
CA ARG A 398 14.84 -20.40 27.72
C ARG A 398 14.90 -20.31 26.20
N MET A 399 15.98 -20.80 25.59
CA MET A 399 16.16 -20.70 24.14
C MET A 399 15.14 -21.54 23.36
N ASN A 400 14.77 -22.73 23.85
CA ASN A 400 13.71 -23.53 23.24
C ASN A 400 12.33 -22.85 23.28
N ARG A 401 11.97 -22.23 24.42
CA ARG A 401 10.72 -21.45 24.54
C ARG A 401 10.67 -20.32 23.52
N SER A 402 11.80 -19.70 23.25
CA SER A 402 11.86 -18.53 22.39
C SER A 402 11.92 -18.86 20.92
N LEU A 403 12.64 -19.91 20.54
CA LEU A 403 12.52 -20.47 19.20
C LEU A 403 11.08 -20.88 18.90
N SER A 404 10.38 -21.46 19.89
CA SER A 404 8.95 -21.78 19.76
C SER A 404 8.10 -20.53 19.57
N LEU A 405 8.32 -19.47 20.37
CA LEU A 405 7.60 -18.21 20.23
C LEU A 405 7.83 -17.53 18.88
N ILE A 406 9.10 -17.48 18.43
CA ILE A 406 9.47 -16.95 17.10
C ILE A 406 8.79 -17.75 15.99
N GLY A 407 8.75 -19.08 16.11
CA GLY A 407 8.04 -19.95 15.17
C GLY A 407 6.54 -19.65 15.09
N VAL A 408 5.86 -19.51 16.24
CA VAL A 408 4.43 -19.15 16.29
C VAL A 408 4.17 -17.80 15.63
N LEU A 409 5.00 -16.79 15.91
CA LEU A 409 4.84 -15.45 15.34
C LEU A 409 5.09 -15.42 13.84
N MET A 410 6.07 -16.17 13.33
CA MET A 410 6.27 -16.31 11.89
C MET A 410 5.05 -16.97 11.22
N LEU A 411 4.47 -18.00 11.84
CA LEU A 411 3.25 -18.62 11.33
C LEU A 411 2.08 -17.62 11.28
N LEU A 412 1.93 -16.78 12.31
CA LEU A 412 0.92 -15.71 12.32
C LEU A 412 1.19 -14.66 11.23
N ALA A 413 2.44 -14.25 11.03
CA ALA A 413 2.80 -13.28 9.99
C ALA A 413 2.57 -13.85 8.58
N VAL A 414 2.94 -15.11 8.33
CA VAL A 414 2.64 -15.81 7.08
C VAL A 414 1.14 -15.94 6.88
N GLY A 415 0.39 -16.34 7.92
CA GLY A 415 -1.07 -16.41 7.88
C GLY A 415 -1.71 -15.06 7.55
N LEU A 416 -1.19 -13.97 8.11
CA LEU A 416 -1.64 -12.60 7.81
C LEU A 416 -1.33 -12.21 6.35
N VAL A 417 -0.15 -12.52 5.84
CA VAL A 417 0.21 -12.25 4.43
C VAL A 417 -0.69 -13.04 3.49
N ILE A 418 -0.94 -14.33 3.77
CA ILE A 418 -1.87 -15.16 2.99
C ILE A 418 -3.28 -14.58 3.05
N TYR A 419 -3.74 -14.15 4.22
CA TYR A 419 -5.05 -13.53 4.38
C TYR A 419 -5.17 -12.20 3.62
N LEU A 420 -4.17 -11.33 3.71
CA LEU A 420 -4.19 -10.04 3.01
C LEU A 420 -4.12 -10.24 1.49
N THR A 421 -3.29 -11.16 1.00
CA THR A 421 -3.19 -11.45 -0.43
C THR A 421 -4.44 -12.12 -1.00
N SER A 422 -5.11 -12.98 -0.23
CA SER A 422 -6.39 -13.57 -0.67
C SER A 422 -7.49 -12.51 -0.81
N GLN A 423 -7.52 -11.51 0.07
CA GLN A 423 -8.46 -10.37 -0.03
C GLN A 423 -8.20 -9.48 -1.25
N MET A 424 -6.99 -9.49 -1.80
CA MET A 424 -6.63 -8.65 -2.95
C MET A 424 -6.89 -9.30 -4.31
N GLY A 425 -7.18 -10.61 -4.37
CA GLY A 425 -7.40 -11.32 -5.62
C GLY A 425 -6.16 -11.41 -6.54
N LYS A 426 -4.94 -11.11 -6.03
CA LYS A 426 -3.69 -11.09 -6.82
C LYS A 426 -2.68 -12.13 -6.29
N PRO A 427 -2.75 -13.39 -6.73
CA PRO A 427 -1.89 -14.46 -6.22
C PRO A 427 -0.40 -14.26 -6.55
N ASP A 428 -0.08 -13.52 -7.60
CA ASP A 428 1.29 -13.28 -8.08
C ASP A 428 2.12 -12.46 -7.06
N VAL A 429 1.46 -11.56 -6.34
CA VAL A 429 2.08 -10.73 -5.28
C VAL A 429 2.49 -11.60 -4.08
N LEU A 430 1.81 -12.73 -3.84
CA LEU A 430 2.12 -13.63 -2.74
C LEU A 430 3.54 -14.18 -2.83
N LEU A 431 4.00 -14.55 -4.03
CA LEU A 431 5.33 -15.14 -4.20
C LEU A 431 6.44 -14.17 -3.75
N HIS A 432 6.32 -12.90 -4.14
CA HIS A 432 7.28 -11.86 -3.78
C HIS A 432 7.24 -11.54 -2.28
N LEU A 433 6.04 -11.49 -1.69
CA LEU A 433 5.90 -11.26 -0.25
C LEU A 433 6.39 -12.45 0.59
N MET A 434 6.28 -13.68 0.09
CA MET A 434 6.66 -14.90 0.81
C MET A 434 8.17 -15.19 0.81
N ALA A 435 8.91 -14.72 -0.20
CA ALA A 435 10.36 -14.91 -0.30
C ALA A 435 11.14 -14.53 0.99
N PRO A 436 10.96 -13.34 1.61
CA PRO A 436 11.66 -12.99 2.85
C PRO A 436 11.24 -13.87 4.04
N PHE A 437 10.00 -14.33 4.11
CA PHE A 437 9.55 -15.26 5.16
C PHE A 437 10.21 -16.63 5.00
N GLY A 438 10.35 -17.13 3.77
CA GLY A 438 11.10 -18.36 3.49
C GLY A 438 12.54 -18.29 4.01
N GLY A 439 13.21 -17.16 3.74
CA GLY A 439 14.56 -16.90 4.27
C GLY A 439 14.61 -16.85 5.81
N ALA A 440 13.66 -16.15 6.45
CA ALA A 440 13.57 -16.07 7.90
C ALA A 440 13.34 -17.44 8.55
N VAL A 441 12.45 -18.26 7.98
CA VAL A 441 12.20 -19.63 8.45
C VAL A 441 13.45 -20.48 8.36
N ALA A 442 14.18 -20.43 7.23
CA ALA A 442 15.42 -21.16 7.06
C ALA A 442 16.45 -20.78 8.13
N ILE A 443 16.61 -19.47 8.42
CA ILE A 443 17.51 -18.97 9.48
C ILE A 443 17.09 -19.50 10.86
N VAL A 444 15.81 -19.47 11.20
CA VAL A 444 15.33 -19.96 12.50
C VAL A 444 15.53 -21.47 12.65
N MET A 445 15.27 -22.25 11.59
CA MET A 445 15.55 -23.69 11.57
C MET A 445 17.05 -23.96 11.75
N LEU A 446 17.90 -23.15 11.11
CA LEU A 446 19.35 -23.23 11.21
C LEU A 446 19.84 -22.94 12.64
N ILE A 447 19.32 -21.88 13.28
CA ILE A 447 19.62 -21.55 14.68
C ILE A 447 19.15 -22.68 15.59
N ALA A 448 17.96 -23.23 15.37
CA ALA A 448 17.43 -24.35 16.15
C ALA A 448 18.31 -25.60 16.01
N TRP A 449 18.82 -25.88 14.80
CA TRP A 449 19.72 -26.99 14.54
C TRP A 449 21.08 -26.82 15.24
N VAL A 450 21.73 -25.65 15.11
CA VAL A 450 22.99 -25.35 15.83
C VAL A 450 22.79 -25.45 17.33
N ASN A 451 21.70 -24.88 17.82
CA ASN A 451 21.37 -24.92 19.23
C ASN A 451 21.19 -26.36 19.72
N ARG A 452 20.49 -27.20 18.95
CA ARG A 452 20.33 -28.63 19.25
C ARG A 452 21.68 -29.35 19.29
N ALA A 453 22.57 -29.06 18.34
CA ALA A 453 23.90 -29.64 18.27
C ALA A 453 24.73 -29.32 19.52
N ASN A 454 24.70 -28.07 20.00
CA ASN A 454 25.47 -27.62 21.17
C ASN A 454 24.98 -28.22 22.51
N TRP A 455 23.79 -28.85 22.57
CA TRP A 455 23.32 -29.46 23.82
C TRP A 455 23.88 -30.85 24.11
N GLY A 456 24.47 -31.51 23.11
CA GLY A 456 25.11 -32.82 23.27
C GLY A 456 26.58 -32.75 23.70
N THR A 457 27.14 -31.54 23.83
CA THR A 457 28.58 -31.34 24.03
C THR A 457 28.95 -31.33 25.50
N SER A 458 30.14 -31.83 25.84
CA SER A 458 30.67 -31.76 27.21
C SER A 458 32.18 -31.51 27.19
N VAL A 459 32.67 -30.83 28.22
CA VAL A 459 34.12 -30.61 28.42
C VAL A 459 34.46 -31.19 29.78
N SER A 460 35.49 -32.04 29.85
CA SER A 460 36.01 -32.52 31.13
C SER A 460 37.52 -32.37 31.21
N LEU A 461 38.00 -32.06 32.41
CA LEU A 461 39.41 -31.81 32.74
C LEU A 461 39.81 -32.78 33.86
N ASP A 462 40.78 -33.64 33.55
CA ASP A 462 41.34 -34.64 34.47
C ASP A 462 42.87 -34.51 34.45
N GLY A 463 43.41 -33.81 35.46
CA GLY A 463 44.82 -33.40 35.51
C GLY A 463 45.22 -32.59 34.27
N ASN A 464 46.22 -33.07 33.52
CA ASN A 464 46.73 -32.45 32.30
C ASN A 464 45.99 -32.90 31.02
N THR A 465 44.84 -33.56 31.17
CA THR A 465 44.11 -34.13 30.03
C THR A 465 42.73 -33.51 29.92
N VAL A 466 42.37 -33.09 28.71
CA VAL A 466 41.05 -32.56 28.37
C VAL A 466 40.31 -33.61 27.54
N THR A 467 39.10 -33.97 27.96
CA THR A 467 38.19 -34.80 27.15
C THR A 467 37.02 -33.96 26.66
N LEU A 468 36.89 -33.86 25.34
CA LEU A 468 35.80 -33.15 24.67
C LEU A 468 34.80 -34.15 24.10
N ARG A 469 33.50 -33.84 24.20
CA ARG A 469 32.42 -34.52 23.47
C ARG A 469 31.78 -33.52 22.50
N ASP A 470 31.74 -33.84 21.21
CA ASP A 470 31.01 -33.01 20.23
C ASP A 470 29.50 -33.31 20.19
N HIS A 471 28.81 -32.60 19.32
CA HIS A 471 27.39 -32.71 19.04
C HIS A 471 26.96 -34.07 18.45
N THR A 472 27.90 -34.86 17.90
CA THR A 472 27.65 -36.22 17.40
C THR A 472 27.83 -37.29 18.48
N GLY A 473 28.34 -36.89 19.66
CA GLY A 473 28.68 -37.79 20.75
C GLY A 473 30.10 -38.36 20.66
N ARG A 474 30.90 -37.93 19.66
CA ARG A 474 32.31 -38.35 19.55
C ARG A 474 33.11 -37.76 20.70
N LEU A 475 33.93 -38.61 21.31
CA LEU A 475 34.83 -38.23 22.38
C LEU A 475 36.26 -38.14 21.84
N SER A 476 36.98 -37.07 22.18
CA SER A 476 38.42 -36.97 21.94
C SER A 476 39.10 -36.53 23.23
N ARG A 477 40.21 -37.21 23.55
CA ARG A 477 41.02 -36.98 24.74
C ARG A 477 42.40 -36.51 24.28
N SER A 478 42.84 -35.35 24.77
CA SER A 478 44.14 -34.80 24.40
C SER A 478 44.80 -34.13 25.60
N THR A 479 46.12 -34.02 25.55
CA THR A 479 46.86 -33.26 26.56
C THR A 479 46.59 -31.76 26.39
N ILE A 480 46.67 -30.96 27.46
CA ILE A 480 46.36 -29.51 27.40
C ILE A 480 47.19 -28.79 26.31
N ARG A 481 48.44 -29.22 26.07
CA ARG A 481 49.32 -28.63 25.05
C ARG A 481 48.86 -28.84 23.61
N GLU A 482 48.09 -29.90 23.36
CA GLU A 482 47.53 -30.22 22.04
C GLU A 482 46.22 -29.50 21.77
N ILE A 483 45.62 -28.90 22.79
CA ILE A 483 44.36 -28.17 22.68
C ILE A 483 44.57 -26.85 21.95
N ARG A 484 43.65 -26.56 21.03
CA ARG A 484 43.52 -25.26 20.37
C ARG A 484 42.25 -24.59 20.88
N TYR A 485 42.34 -23.33 21.28
CA TYR A 485 41.15 -22.63 21.80
C TYR A 485 41.11 -21.17 21.39
N ASP A 486 39.90 -20.62 21.38
CA ASP A 486 39.65 -19.18 21.35
C ASP A 486 38.58 -18.82 22.40
N ASP A 487 38.10 -17.58 22.39
CA ASP A 487 37.12 -17.14 23.39
C ASP A 487 35.72 -17.77 23.18
N THR A 488 35.50 -18.47 22.06
CA THR A 488 34.21 -19.01 21.61
C THR A 488 34.17 -20.53 21.49
N ALA A 489 35.30 -21.21 21.37
CA ALA A 489 35.39 -22.64 21.12
C ALA A 489 36.70 -23.25 21.65
N ILE A 490 36.67 -24.56 21.91
CA ILE A 490 37.80 -25.40 22.27
C ILE A 490 37.85 -26.61 21.33
N ALA A 491 39.03 -26.96 20.83
CA ALA A 491 39.22 -28.02 19.86
C ALA A 491 40.41 -28.92 20.20
N THR A 492 40.22 -30.20 19.93
CA THR A 492 41.25 -31.26 19.83
C THR A 492 41.56 -31.51 18.35
N GLN A 493 42.29 -32.58 18.04
CA GLN A 493 42.51 -33.00 16.65
C GLN A 493 41.21 -33.47 15.98
N ASP A 494 40.28 -34.05 16.73
CA ASP A 494 39.12 -34.76 16.17
C ASP A 494 37.76 -34.12 16.50
N VAL A 495 37.72 -33.27 17.53
CA VAL A 495 36.48 -32.79 18.15
C VAL A 495 36.61 -31.31 18.49
N VAL A 496 35.57 -30.53 18.17
CA VAL A 496 35.42 -29.12 18.56
C VAL A 496 34.14 -28.93 19.36
N VAL A 497 34.22 -28.14 20.43
CA VAL A 497 33.12 -27.79 21.31
C VAL A 497 32.98 -26.27 21.37
N ILE A 498 31.77 -25.77 21.14
CA ILE A 498 31.46 -24.35 21.19
C ILE A 498 31.17 -23.93 22.63
N LEU A 499 31.98 -23.03 23.15
CA LEU A 499 31.80 -22.42 24.48
C LEU A 499 30.76 -21.29 24.44
N GLY A 500 30.55 -20.68 23.28
CA GLY A 500 29.69 -19.51 23.07
C GLY A 500 30.44 -18.19 23.30
N ARG A 501 29.84 -17.07 22.88
CA ARG A 501 30.46 -15.75 23.06
C ARG A 501 30.50 -15.40 24.55
N PRO A 502 31.42 -14.53 25.02
CA PRO A 502 31.51 -14.16 26.44
C PRO A 502 30.20 -13.68 27.07
N LYS A 503 29.30 -13.08 26.29
CA LYS A 503 27.97 -12.59 26.73
C LYS A 503 26.83 -13.60 26.56
N ALA A 504 27.08 -14.75 25.94
CA ALA A 504 26.08 -15.77 25.60
C ALA A 504 26.77 -17.14 25.53
N ARG A 505 27.32 -17.59 26.67
CA ARG A 505 27.99 -18.89 26.77
C ARG A 505 26.97 -20.01 26.85
N VAL A 506 27.28 -21.14 26.21
CA VAL A 506 26.49 -22.39 26.28
C VAL A 506 26.62 -23.04 27.67
N TYR A 507 27.77 -22.83 28.30
CA TYR A 507 28.12 -23.31 29.62
C TYR A 507 28.00 -22.17 30.66
N ALA A 508 27.89 -22.54 31.94
CA ALA A 508 27.85 -21.56 33.02
C ALA A 508 29.10 -20.66 32.99
N GLN A 509 28.88 -19.34 33.08
CA GLN A 509 29.91 -18.34 32.79
C GLN A 509 31.07 -18.37 33.79
N ASP A 510 30.74 -18.47 35.07
CA ASP A 510 31.63 -18.73 36.20
C ASP A 510 32.47 -19.97 35.95
N ALA A 511 31.83 -21.08 35.56
CA ALA A 511 32.50 -22.35 35.33
C ALA A 511 33.56 -22.24 34.21
N ILE A 512 33.29 -21.49 33.14
CA ILE A 512 34.26 -21.33 32.06
C ILE A 512 35.37 -20.32 32.41
N GLN A 513 35.01 -19.15 32.95
CA GLN A 513 35.99 -18.07 33.18
C GLN A 513 36.89 -18.33 34.38
N GLU A 514 36.36 -18.93 35.44
CA GLU A 514 37.08 -19.11 36.71
C GLU A 514 37.77 -20.47 36.78
N ARG A 515 37.25 -21.50 36.07
CA ARG A 515 37.74 -22.88 36.22
C ARG A 515 38.34 -23.47 34.95
N LEU A 516 37.73 -23.27 33.77
CA LEU A 516 38.24 -23.85 32.52
C LEU A 516 39.40 -23.02 31.92
N LEU A 517 39.16 -21.73 31.63
CA LEU A 517 40.11 -20.90 30.89
C LEU A 517 41.48 -20.71 31.58
N PRO A 518 41.57 -20.52 32.91
CA PRO A 518 42.87 -20.38 33.58
C PRO A 518 43.74 -21.64 33.46
N ARG A 519 43.12 -22.82 33.38
CA ARG A 519 43.82 -24.11 33.23
C ARG A 519 44.28 -24.38 31.79
N LEU A 520 43.77 -23.62 30.82
CA LEU A 520 44.20 -23.70 29.42
C LEU A 520 45.41 -22.80 29.11
N GLY A 521 46.12 -22.29 30.13
CA GLY A 521 47.29 -21.42 29.93
C GLY A 521 48.43 -22.08 29.12
N GLU A 522 48.55 -23.41 29.17
CA GLU A 522 49.51 -24.17 28.36
C GLU A 522 48.98 -24.56 26.96
N ALA A 523 47.69 -24.34 26.68
CA ALA A 523 47.08 -24.64 25.40
C ALA A 523 47.39 -23.55 24.36
N ARG A 524 47.29 -23.91 23.07
CA ARG A 524 47.54 -22.96 21.98
C ARG A 524 46.30 -22.10 21.72
N LYS A 525 46.36 -20.80 22.04
CA LYS A 525 45.33 -19.84 21.63
C LYS A 525 45.41 -19.59 20.11
N VAL A 526 44.30 -19.71 19.39
CA VAL A 526 44.22 -19.50 17.94
C VAL A 526 43.33 -18.30 17.59
N GLY A 527 43.52 -17.74 16.39
CA GLY A 527 42.70 -16.63 15.90
C GLY A 527 41.32 -17.10 15.38
N PRO A 528 40.34 -16.18 15.20
CA PRO A 528 38.98 -16.54 14.76
C PRO A 528 38.92 -17.25 13.40
N ILE A 529 39.78 -16.86 12.45
CA ILE A 529 39.83 -17.48 11.11
C ILE A 529 40.38 -18.90 11.20
N GLU A 530 41.42 -19.13 12.02
CA GLU A 530 42.00 -20.45 12.23
C GLU A 530 40.99 -21.38 12.94
N MET A 531 40.26 -20.86 13.95
CA MET A 531 39.19 -21.60 14.60
C MET A 531 38.03 -21.92 13.64
N LEU A 532 37.63 -20.97 12.77
CA LEU A 532 36.63 -21.23 11.73
C LEU A 532 37.08 -22.35 10.78
N LYS A 533 38.35 -22.36 10.36
CA LYS A 533 38.91 -23.43 9.53
C LYS A 533 38.83 -24.79 10.24
N ILE A 534 39.16 -24.84 11.52
CA ILE A 534 39.04 -26.07 12.35
C ILE A 534 37.57 -26.52 12.43
N GLN A 535 36.64 -25.60 12.67
CA GLN A 535 35.21 -25.91 12.72
C GLN A 535 34.70 -26.48 11.39
N VAL A 536 35.13 -25.95 10.25
CA VAL A 536 34.75 -26.46 8.92
C VAL A 536 35.39 -27.82 8.64
N GLN A 537 36.67 -28.00 8.96
CA GLN A 537 37.38 -29.28 8.80
C GLN A 537 36.74 -30.41 9.60
N LEU A 538 36.28 -30.10 10.82
CA LEU A 538 35.58 -31.05 11.69
C LEU A 538 34.07 -31.10 11.42
N MET A 539 33.59 -30.48 10.34
CA MET A 539 32.17 -30.41 9.92
C MET A 539 31.23 -29.93 11.04
N HIS A 540 31.69 -29.04 11.90
CA HIS A 540 30.87 -28.48 12.96
C HIS A 540 29.77 -27.59 12.36
N PRO A 541 28.49 -27.76 12.76
CA PRO A 541 27.33 -26.99 12.27
C PRO A 541 27.57 -25.49 12.14
N GLN A 542 28.10 -24.87 13.18
CA GLN A 542 28.37 -23.43 13.22
C GLN A 542 29.40 -22.96 12.19
N GLY A 543 30.43 -23.76 11.92
CA GLY A 543 31.46 -23.43 10.93
C GLY A 543 30.87 -23.45 9.51
N LEU A 544 30.13 -24.51 9.19
CA LEU A 544 29.44 -24.66 7.89
C LEU A 544 28.47 -23.50 7.62
N ILE A 545 27.68 -23.13 8.63
CA ILE A 545 26.72 -22.02 8.54
C ILE A 545 27.42 -20.69 8.32
N THR A 546 28.52 -20.45 9.04
CA THR A 546 29.28 -19.21 8.91
C THR A 546 29.80 -19.05 7.48
N VAL A 547 30.31 -20.13 6.88
CA VAL A 547 30.74 -20.14 5.47
C VAL A 547 29.56 -19.92 4.51
N LEU A 548 28.44 -20.63 4.70
CA LEU A 548 27.24 -20.45 3.87
C LEU A 548 26.70 -19.02 3.93
N ALA A 549 26.69 -18.40 5.11
CA ALA A 549 26.26 -17.01 5.27
C ALA A 549 27.19 -16.03 4.55
N ILE A 550 28.51 -16.24 4.61
CA ILE A 550 29.49 -15.44 3.86
C ILE A 550 29.24 -15.57 2.34
N VAL A 551 29.07 -16.80 1.84
CA VAL A 551 28.79 -17.05 0.43
C VAL A 551 27.48 -16.38 0.00
N ALA A 552 26.41 -16.52 0.79
CA ALA A 552 25.12 -15.89 0.50
C ALA A 552 25.22 -14.37 0.46
N MET A 553 25.97 -13.74 1.36
CA MET A 553 26.21 -12.29 1.33
C MET A 553 26.99 -11.86 0.10
N ILE A 554 27.98 -12.64 -0.34
CA ILE A 554 28.75 -12.35 -1.57
C ILE A 554 27.84 -12.46 -2.81
N VAL A 555 27.04 -13.53 -2.92
CA VAL A 555 26.10 -13.72 -4.03
C VAL A 555 25.08 -12.57 -4.07
N TYR A 556 24.53 -12.19 -2.93
CA TYR A 556 23.61 -11.06 -2.83
C TYR A 556 24.28 -9.74 -3.26
N ALA A 557 25.50 -9.46 -2.79
CA ALA A 557 26.24 -8.26 -3.17
C ALA A 557 26.54 -8.21 -4.68
N VAL A 558 26.88 -9.35 -5.30
CA VAL A 558 27.09 -9.45 -6.75
C VAL A 558 25.78 -9.23 -7.52
N PHE A 559 24.67 -9.81 -7.06
CA PHE A 559 23.36 -9.64 -7.69
C PHE A 559 22.90 -8.18 -7.67
N GLN A 560 23.12 -7.47 -6.56
CA GLN A 560 22.79 -6.05 -6.42
C GLN A 560 23.67 -5.11 -7.26
N VAL A 561 24.81 -5.56 -7.77
CA VAL A 561 25.67 -4.79 -8.69
C VAL A 561 25.33 -5.06 -10.16
N ALA A 562 24.66 -6.19 -10.45
CA ALA A 562 24.30 -6.61 -11.80
C ALA A 562 22.90 -6.18 -12.24
N VAL A 563 22.04 -5.80 -11.29
CA VAL A 563 20.72 -5.17 -11.49
C VAL A 563 20.89 -3.67 -11.32
#